data_AF-A0A8S9P8R5-F1
#
_entry.id   AF-A0A8S9P8R5-F1
#
_cell.length_a   1.000
_cell.length_b   1.000
_cell.length_c   1.000
_cell.angle_alpha   90.00
_cell.angle_beta   90.00
_cell.angle_gamma   90.00
#
_symmetry.space_group_name_H-M   'P 1'
#
loop_
_entity.id
_entity.type
_entity.pdbx_description
1 polymer ?
#
loop_
_entity_poly.entity_id
_entity_poly.type
_entity_poly.pdbx_seq_one_letter_code
_entity_poly.pdbx_strand_id
1 'polypeptide(L)'
;MLEIELEAHAVKGIGKTHAKWLPVATAWYRMLPEVILLREVEDEDAERLVEACPEKVFDIEDMGNGRKRATVAWPRNCTLCRQCVRENYGEEVKVEGIQRKKWIENVALRRVKNHFIFLLFAFLSVKIESTGSLPPDVLFTEAVKILEDKCERVIANLS
;
A
#
# COMPACT_ATOMS: atom_id res chain seq x y z
N MET A 1 15.16 -24.14 45.59
CA MET A 1 14.54 -24.71 44.37
C MET A 1 13.26 -23.92 44.16
N LEU A 2 13.10 -23.22 43.03
CA LEU A 2 11.85 -22.49 42.73
C LEU A 2 10.95 -23.43 41.93
N GLU A 3 9.74 -23.66 42.43
CA GLU A 3 8.71 -24.52 41.82
C GLU A 3 7.45 -23.67 41.58
N ILE A 4 6.82 -23.88 40.43
CA ILE A 4 5.57 -23.22 40.05
C ILE A 4 4.59 -24.30 39.61
N GLU A 5 3.48 -24.43 40.35
CA GLU A 5 2.31 -25.22 39.95
C GLU A 5 1.18 -24.27 39.54
N LEU A 6 0.60 -24.46 38.36
CA LEU A 6 -0.52 -23.66 37.85
C LEU A 6 -1.52 -24.49 37.03
N GLU A 7 -2.78 -24.11 37.11
CA GLU A 7 -3.88 -24.60 36.27
C GLU A 7 -4.49 -23.42 35.49
N ALA A 8 -4.73 -23.58 34.20
CA ALA A 8 -5.28 -22.55 33.34
C ALA A 8 -6.43 -23.09 32.48
N HIS A 9 -7.51 -22.31 32.38
CA HIS A 9 -8.74 -22.67 31.67
C HIS A 9 -8.90 -21.81 30.42
N ALA A 10 -8.97 -22.45 29.25
CA ALA A 10 -9.19 -21.76 27.99
C ALA A 10 -10.69 -21.53 27.75
N VAL A 11 -11.06 -20.28 27.44
CA VAL A 11 -12.45 -19.89 27.11
C VAL A 11 -12.50 -19.13 25.79
N LYS A 12 -13.60 -19.31 25.06
CA LYS A 12 -13.87 -18.56 23.82
C LYS A 12 -14.22 -17.11 24.17
N GLY A 13 -13.59 -16.16 23.49
CA GLY A 13 -13.83 -14.73 23.65
C GLY A 13 -13.69 -13.98 22.34
N ILE A 14 -13.81 -12.65 22.40
CA ILE A 14 -13.68 -11.76 21.24
C ILE A 14 -12.56 -10.74 21.48
N GLY A 15 -11.87 -10.35 20.40
CA GLY A 15 -10.80 -9.36 20.45
C GLY A 15 -11.23 -8.00 21.01
N LYS A 16 -12.52 -7.65 20.89
CA LYS A 16 -13.10 -6.43 21.50
C LYS A 16 -13.00 -6.44 23.03
N THR A 17 -13.06 -7.61 23.66
CA THR A 17 -12.98 -7.74 25.13
C THR A 17 -11.54 -7.73 25.62
N HIS A 18 -10.62 -8.41 24.92
CA HIS A 18 -9.20 -8.38 25.22
C HIS A 18 -8.37 -8.78 24.00
N ALA A 19 -7.20 -8.14 23.84
CA ALA A 19 -6.27 -8.40 22.75
C ALA A 19 -5.76 -9.85 22.64
N LYS A 20 -5.91 -10.67 23.70
CA LYS A 20 -5.44 -12.07 23.72
C LYS A 20 -6.33 -12.98 22.86
N TRP A 21 -7.55 -12.53 22.56
CA TRP A 21 -8.49 -13.19 21.66
C TRP A 21 -8.46 -12.59 20.25
N LEU A 22 -7.49 -11.71 19.92
CA LEU A 22 -7.27 -11.30 18.54
C LEU A 22 -6.64 -12.48 17.78
N PRO A 23 -7.30 -13.02 16.73
CA PRO A 23 -6.75 -14.13 15.95
C PRO A 23 -5.73 -13.66 14.90
N VAL A 24 -5.48 -12.36 14.82
CA VAL A 24 -4.58 -11.72 13.86
C VAL A 24 -3.51 -10.93 14.62
N ALA A 25 -2.27 -11.01 14.15
CA ALA A 25 -1.19 -10.15 14.60
C ALA A 25 -1.38 -8.74 14.03
N THR A 26 -1.57 -8.65 12.71
CA THR A 26 -1.92 -7.41 12.02
C THR A 26 -2.90 -7.68 10.89
N ALA A 27 -3.87 -6.79 10.75
CA ALA A 27 -4.82 -6.75 9.65
C ALA A 27 -4.90 -5.31 9.13
N TRP A 28 -4.39 -5.06 7.93
CA TRP A 28 -4.38 -3.73 7.34
C TRP A 28 -4.54 -3.80 5.83
N TYR A 29 -5.01 -2.71 5.22
CA TYR A 29 -5.18 -2.60 3.78
C TYR A 29 -4.47 -1.36 3.22
N ARG A 30 -4.14 -1.39 1.92
CA ARG A 30 -3.81 -0.18 1.15
C ARG A 30 -4.57 -0.11 -0.15
N MET A 31 -4.81 1.12 -0.61
CA MET A 31 -5.32 1.38 -1.95
C MET A 31 -4.21 1.18 -2.99
N LEU A 32 -4.58 0.74 -4.20
CA LEU A 32 -3.65 0.66 -5.32
C LEU A 32 -3.07 2.07 -5.61
N PRO A 33 -1.75 2.26 -5.49
CA PRO A 33 -1.10 3.47 -5.97
C PRO A 33 -1.23 3.57 -7.50
N GLU A 34 -1.58 4.75 -7.98
CA GLU A 34 -1.60 5.10 -9.38
C GLU A 34 -0.57 6.21 -9.59
N VAL A 35 0.50 5.90 -10.32
CA VAL A 35 1.59 6.83 -10.62
C VAL A 35 1.49 7.18 -12.10
N ILE A 36 1.33 8.47 -12.40
CA ILE A 36 1.12 8.96 -13.77
C ILE A 36 2.19 9.99 -14.08
N LEU A 37 2.83 9.84 -15.24
CA LEU A 37 3.66 10.87 -15.84
C LEU A 37 2.77 11.72 -16.77
N LEU A 38 2.50 12.97 -16.40
CA LEU A 38 1.68 13.92 -17.16
C LEU A 38 2.40 14.41 -18.43
N ARG A 39 3.73 14.38 -18.41
CA ARG A 39 4.61 14.72 -19.54
C ARG A 39 5.78 13.74 -19.59
N GLU A 40 6.43 13.69 -20.73
CA GLU A 40 7.64 12.91 -20.91
C GLU A 40 8.77 13.53 -20.08
N VAL A 41 9.49 12.68 -19.35
CA VAL A 41 10.67 13.03 -18.56
C VAL A 41 11.83 12.31 -19.22
N GLU A 42 12.82 13.07 -19.69
CA GLU A 42 13.88 12.57 -20.58
C GLU A 42 15.28 12.76 -19.98
N ASP A 43 16.23 11.98 -20.49
CA ASP A 43 17.67 12.10 -20.28
C ASP A 43 18.07 12.13 -18.79
N GLU A 44 18.83 13.15 -18.36
CA GLU A 44 19.31 13.26 -16.98
C GLU A 44 18.16 13.30 -15.96
N ASP A 45 17.01 13.85 -16.32
CA ASP A 45 15.85 13.90 -15.41
C ASP A 45 15.20 12.53 -15.26
N ALA A 46 15.22 11.72 -16.33
CA ALA A 46 14.74 10.35 -16.27
C ALA A 46 15.62 9.53 -15.31
N GLU A 47 16.94 9.68 -15.41
CA GLU A 47 17.90 9.00 -14.52
C GLU A 47 17.70 9.43 -13.06
N ARG A 48 17.60 10.73 -12.79
CA ARG A 48 17.37 11.27 -11.44
C ARG A 48 16.00 10.85 -10.88
N LEU A 49 14.96 10.78 -11.69
CA LEU A 49 13.63 10.34 -11.26
C LEU A 49 13.63 8.87 -10.84
N VAL A 50 14.35 8.03 -11.60
CA VAL A 50 14.53 6.61 -11.28
C VAL A 50 15.33 6.46 -9.98
N GLU A 51 16.43 7.20 -9.81
CA GLU A 51 17.24 7.19 -8.59
C GLU A 51 16.48 7.73 -7.37
N ALA A 52 15.62 8.74 -7.55
CA ALA A 52 14.81 9.31 -6.48
C ALA A 52 13.74 8.35 -5.94
N CYS A 53 13.45 7.24 -6.65
CA CYS A 53 12.47 6.26 -6.20
C CYS A 53 13.17 5.03 -5.57
N PRO A 54 13.08 4.84 -4.24
CA PRO A 54 13.77 3.74 -3.56
C PRO A 54 13.17 2.37 -3.94
N GLU A 55 11.90 2.37 -4.33
CA GLU A 55 11.14 1.17 -4.75
C GLU A 55 11.28 0.88 -6.25
N LYS A 56 12.06 1.68 -6.99
CA LYS A 56 12.29 1.54 -8.44
C LYS A 56 10.99 1.40 -9.24
N VAL A 57 10.03 2.27 -8.94
CA VAL A 57 8.73 2.31 -9.62
C VAL A 57 8.88 2.75 -11.08
N PHE A 58 9.88 3.58 -11.34
CA PHE A 58 10.21 4.09 -12.66
C PHE A 58 11.34 3.25 -13.28
N ASP A 59 11.33 3.13 -14.60
CA ASP A 59 12.39 2.51 -15.39
C ASP A 59 12.75 3.41 -16.57
N ILE A 60 13.88 3.12 -17.23
CA ILE A 60 14.37 3.89 -18.38
C ILE A 60 14.14 3.09 -19.66
N GLU A 61 13.42 3.68 -20.59
CA GLU A 61 13.29 3.21 -21.96
C GLU A 61 14.20 4.01 -22.89
N ASP A 62 14.98 3.31 -23.72
CA ASP A 62 15.82 3.91 -24.76
C ASP A 62 14.99 4.09 -26.04
N MET A 63 14.82 5.33 -26.48
CA MET A 63 14.03 5.67 -27.68
C MET A 63 14.87 5.72 -28.97
N GLY A 64 16.16 5.36 -28.91
CA GLY A 64 17.08 5.51 -30.03
C GLY A 64 17.61 6.95 -30.17
N ASN A 65 18.67 7.13 -30.96
CA ASN A 65 19.44 8.38 -31.08
C ASN A 65 20.05 8.87 -29.74
N GLY A 66 20.20 8.00 -28.75
CA GLY A 66 20.77 8.32 -27.44
C GLY A 66 19.81 9.02 -26.47
N ARG A 67 18.52 9.14 -26.80
CA ARG A 67 17.51 9.74 -25.91
C ARG A 67 16.92 8.70 -24.97
N LYS A 68 16.90 9.01 -23.68
CA LYS A 68 16.36 8.14 -22.62
C LYS A 68 15.06 8.73 -22.10
N ARG A 69 14.06 7.91 -21.76
CA ARG A 69 12.80 8.36 -21.16
C ARG A 69 12.40 7.52 -19.98
N ALA A 70 11.86 8.18 -18.95
CA ALA A 70 11.27 7.48 -17.81
C ALA A 70 9.88 6.92 -18.14
N THR A 71 9.64 5.67 -17.78
CA THR A 71 8.31 5.03 -17.80
C THR A 71 7.96 4.46 -16.43
N VAL A 72 6.66 4.29 -16.17
CA VAL A 72 6.16 3.75 -14.90
C VAL A 72 6.05 2.24 -15.03
N ALA A 73 7.14 1.53 -14.79
CA ALA A 73 7.20 0.07 -14.92
C ALA A 73 6.46 -0.67 -13.78
N TRP A 74 6.65 -0.23 -12.53
CA TRP A 74 6.19 -0.98 -11.35
C TRP A 74 5.32 -0.13 -10.40
N PRO A 75 4.16 0.37 -10.85
CA PRO A 75 3.32 1.27 -10.04
C PRO A 75 2.88 0.63 -8.72
N ARG A 76 2.66 -0.70 -8.70
CA ARG A 76 2.26 -1.44 -7.49
C ARG A 76 3.31 -1.41 -6.39
N ASN A 77 4.59 -1.27 -6.70
CA ASN A 77 5.65 -1.24 -5.68
C ASN A 77 5.71 0.10 -4.96
N CYS A 78 5.04 1.13 -5.48
CA CYS A 78 5.04 2.45 -4.88
C CYS A 78 4.52 2.41 -3.43
N THR A 79 5.38 2.80 -2.50
CA THR A 79 5.05 2.98 -1.07
C THR A 79 4.41 4.34 -0.78
N LEU A 80 4.21 5.18 -1.81
CA LEU A 80 3.78 6.57 -1.68
C LEU A 80 4.67 7.40 -0.74
N CYS A 81 5.99 7.13 -0.74
CA CYS A 81 6.98 7.90 0.04
C CYS A 81 7.11 9.37 -0.40
N ARG A 82 6.57 9.70 -1.58
CA ARG A 82 6.56 11.02 -2.23
C ARG A 82 7.95 11.57 -2.58
N GLN A 83 9.00 10.77 -2.59
CA GLN A 83 10.35 11.26 -2.93
C GLN A 83 10.43 11.81 -4.37
N CYS A 84 9.75 11.18 -5.33
CA CYS A 84 9.66 11.66 -6.71
C CYS A 84 8.99 13.04 -6.90
N VAL A 85 8.31 13.55 -5.87
CA VAL A 85 7.67 14.88 -5.86
C VAL A 85 8.25 15.81 -4.77
N ARG A 86 9.35 15.43 -4.11
CA ARG A 86 10.02 16.27 -3.11
C ARG A 86 10.92 17.30 -3.79
N GLU A 87 10.93 18.50 -3.22
CA GLU A 87 11.68 19.65 -3.74
C GLU A 87 13.20 19.41 -3.75
N ASN A 88 13.74 18.70 -2.76
CA ASN A 88 15.18 18.43 -2.67
C ASN A 88 15.75 17.58 -3.82
N TYR A 89 14.89 16.90 -4.58
CA TYR A 89 15.32 16.13 -5.76
C TYR A 89 15.08 16.89 -7.07
N GLY A 90 14.22 17.91 -7.08
CA GLY A 90 13.99 18.75 -8.25
C GLY A 90 14.97 19.92 -8.28
N GLU A 91 15.75 20.03 -9.34
CA GLU A 91 16.63 21.18 -9.52
C GLU A 91 15.81 22.45 -9.80
N GLU A 92 16.20 23.59 -9.22
CA GLU A 92 15.64 24.89 -9.58
C GLU A 92 16.14 25.28 -10.97
N VAL A 93 15.27 25.24 -11.99
CA VAL A 93 15.62 25.74 -13.32
C VAL A 93 14.99 27.11 -13.52
N LYS A 94 15.82 28.15 -13.63
CA LYS A 94 15.40 29.48 -14.10
C LYS A 94 15.43 29.48 -15.62
N VAL A 95 14.28 29.27 -16.25
CA VAL A 95 14.12 29.52 -17.70
C VAL A 95 13.15 30.70 -17.87
N GLU A 96 13.64 31.77 -18.48
CA GLU A 96 12.82 32.90 -19.00
C GLU A 96 11.80 33.50 -18.01
N GLY A 97 12.18 33.70 -16.75
CA GLY A 97 11.32 34.39 -15.77
C GLY A 97 10.16 33.56 -15.22
N ILE A 98 10.04 32.28 -15.60
CA ILE A 98 9.07 31.34 -15.03
C ILE A 98 9.84 30.33 -14.18
N GLN A 99 9.67 30.38 -12.86
CA GLN A 99 10.19 29.34 -11.95
C GLN A 99 9.45 28.03 -12.24
N ARG A 100 10.14 27.01 -12.76
CA ARG A 100 9.58 25.66 -12.92
C ARG A 100 10.45 24.63 -12.19
N LYS A 101 9.82 23.75 -11.41
CA LYS A 101 10.44 22.54 -10.84
C LYS A 101 10.36 21.41 -11.88
N LYS A 102 11.52 21.01 -12.44
CA LYS A 102 11.68 20.35 -13.76
C LYS A 102 10.74 19.14 -14.04
N TRP A 103 10.63 18.16 -13.15
CA TRP A 103 9.72 17.01 -13.31
C TRP A 103 8.68 16.85 -12.20
N ILE A 104 8.77 17.59 -11.10
CA ILE A 104 7.89 17.43 -9.92
C ILE A 104 6.42 17.67 -10.32
N GLU A 105 6.17 18.66 -11.17
CA GLU A 105 4.83 18.96 -11.69
C GLU A 105 4.33 17.91 -12.69
N ASN A 106 5.23 17.11 -13.26
CA ASN A 106 4.91 16.10 -14.26
C ASN A 106 4.58 14.74 -13.63
N VAL A 107 4.81 14.54 -12.32
CA VAL A 107 4.50 13.28 -11.63
C VAL A 107 3.22 13.45 -10.79
N ALA A 108 2.14 12.80 -11.22
CA ALA A 108 0.91 12.74 -10.45
C ALA A 108 0.82 11.42 -9.66
N LEU A 109 0.80 11.52 -8.33
CA LEU A 109 0.56 10.40 -7.42
C LEU A 109 -0.91 10.37 -7.02
N ARG A 110 -1.60 9.29 -7.35
CA ARG A 110 -3.03 9.07 -7.07
C ARG A 110 -3.25 7.72 -6.38
N ARG A 111 -4.49 7.49 -5.95
CA ARG A 111 -4.96 6.23 -5.39
C ARG A 111 -6.27 5.87 -6.08
N VAL A 112 -6.37 4.66 -6.60
CA VAL A 112 -7.59 4.20 -7.25
C VAL A 112 -8.62 3.87 -6.16
N LYS A 113 -9.68 4.70 -6.06
CA LYS A 113 -10.66 4.62 -4.96
C LYS A 113 -11.40 3.28 -4.87
N ASN A 114 -11.66 2.66 -6.01
CA ASN A 114 -12.44 1.42 -6.09
C ASN A 114 -11.54 0.17 -6.17
N HIS A 115 -10.23 0.32 -6.04
CA HIS A 115 -9.29 -0.77 -6.09
C HIS A 115 -8.61 -0.92 -4.72
N PHE A 116 -9.30 -1.63 -3.86
CA PHE A 116 -8.72 -2.25 -2.68
C PHE A 116 -8.14 -3.57 -3.13
N ILE A 117 -6.83 -3.71 -3.04
CA ILE A 117 -6.18 -4.94 -3.50
C ILE A 117 -6.31 -5.97 -2.36
N PHE A 118 -7.16 -7.00 -2.55
CA PHE A 118 -7.38 -8.10 -1.61
C PHE A 118 -6.83 -9.40 -2.23
N LEU A 119 -5.64 -9.88 -1.85
CA LEU A 119 -5.11 -11.14 -2.39
C LEU A 119 -4.28 -11.94 -1.38
N LEU A 120 -4.50 -13.26 -1.42
CA LEU A 120 -3.96 -14.33 -0.57
C LEU A 120 -2.52 -14.76 -0.92
N PHE A 121 -1.84 -14.14 -1.89
CA PHE A 121 -0.49 -14.52 -2.28
C PHE A 121 0.43 -13.29 -2.50
N ALA A 122 1.43 -13.20 -1.64
CA ALA A 122 2.74 -12.53 -1.70
C ALA A 122 2.91 -11.06 -2.16
N PHE A 123 2.02 -10.44 -2.95
CA PHE A 123 2.21 -9.05 -3.38
C PHE A 123 1.02 -8.17 -3.03
N LEU A 124 1.03 -7.81 -1.75
CA LEU A 124 0.58 -6.56 -1.13
C LEU A 124 -0.84 -6.12 -1.50
N SER A 125 -1.77 -6.14 -0.51
CA SER A 125 -2.57 -4.96 -0.08
C SER A 125 -3.83 -5.19 0.79
N VAL A 126 -4.14 -6.40 1.25
CA VAL A 126 -4.73 -6.57 2.59
C VAL A 126 -3.94 -7.68 3.25
N LYS A 127 -3.13 -7.34 4.24
CA LYS A 127 -2.27 -8.32 4.89
C LYS A 127 -2.95 -8.74 6.17
N ILE A 128 -3.46 -9.96 6.18
CA ILE A 128 -3.95 -10.62 7.38
C ILE A 128 -2.83 -11.57 7.80
N GLU A 129 -2.10 -11.17 8.83
CA GLU A 129 -1.14 -12.05 9.49
C GLU A 129 -1.86 -12.75 10.63
N SER A 130 -2.12 -14.05 10.47
CA SER A 130 -2.69 -14.86 11.54
C SER A 130 -1.66 -15.06 12.66
N THR A 131 -2.13 -15.16 13.90
CA THR A 131 -1.30 -15.62 15.04
C THR A 131 -1.07 -17.12 15.06
N GLY A 132 -1.65 -17.86 14.09
CA GLY A 132 -1.53 -19.32 13.96
C GLY A 132 -2.75 -20.08 14.46
N SER A 133 -3.77 -19.42 15.03
CA SER A 133 -4.98 -20.09 15.50
C SER A 133 -5.86 -20.62 14.35
N LEU A 134 -5.93 -19.87 13.24
CA LEU A 134 -6.68 -20.22 12.03
C LEU A 134 -5.96 -19.67 10.79
N PRO A 135 -6.12 -20.27 9.61
CA PRO A 135 -5.48 -19.75 8.41
C PRO A 135 -6.14 -18.43 7.95
N PRO A 136 -5.40 -17.49 7.32
CA PRO A 136 -5.89 -16.15 7.00
C PRO A 136 -7.13 -16.08 6.09
N ASP A 137 -7.27 -17.02 5.15
CA ASP A 137 -8.41 -17.15 4.25
C ASP A 137 -9.72 -17.44 5.00
N VAL A 138 -9.64 -18.32 6.01
CA VAL A 138 -10.78 -18.61 6.88
C VAL A 138 -11.11 -17.40 7.75
N LEU A 139 -10.10 -16.72 8.31
CA LEU A 139 -10.32 -15.52 9.12
C LEU A 139 -11.05 -14.42 8.36
N PHE A 140 -10.68 -14.18 7.11
CA PHE A 140 -11.36 -13.19 6.26
C PHE A 140 -12.80 -13.61 5.98
N THR A 141 -13.02 -14.88 5.63
CA THR A 141 -14.36 -15.41 5.35
C THR A 141 -15.29 -15.30 6.56
N GLU A 142 -14.80 -15.65 7.75
CA GLU A 142 -15.56 -15.52 9.00
C GLU A 142 -15.85 -14.05 9.34
N ALA A 143 -14.94 -13.13 9.04
CA ALA A 143 -15.18 -11.70 9.25
C ALA A 143 -16.33 -11.17 8.37
N VAL A 144 -16.43 -11.64 7.11
CA VAL A 144 -17.53 -11.27 6.21
C VAL A 144 -18.86 -11.82 6.70
N LYS A 145 -18.92 -13.09 7.12
CA LYS A 145 -20.13 -13.69 7.71
C LYS A 145 -20.60 -12.94 8.95
N ILE A 146 -19.68 -12.54 9.84
CA ILE A 146 -20.03 -11.74 11.02
C ILE A 146 -20.65 -10.39 10.64
N LEU A 147 -20.20 -9.79 9.54
CA LEU A 147 -20.78 -8.54 9.03
C LEU A 147 -22.18 -8.78 8.45
N GLU A 148 -22.36 -9.84 7.67
CA GLU A 148 -23.66 -10.29 7.14
C GLU A 148 -24.67 -10.50 8.27
N ASP A 149 -24.32 -11.31 9.27
CA ASP A 149 -25.17 -11.55 10.45
C ASP A 149 -25.55 -10.26 11.19
N LYS A 150 -24.66 -9.26 11.22
CA LYS A 150 -24.95 -7.96 11.84
C LYS A 150 -26.00 -7.19 11.04
N CYS A 151 -25.87 -7.18 9.72
CA CYS A 151 -26.84 -6.54 8.84
C CYS A 151 -28.21 -7.21 8.97
N GLU A 152 -28.26 -8.54 8.94
CA GLU A 152 -29.51 -9.31 9.11
C GLU A 152 -30.19 -9.03 10.44
N ARG A 153 -29.43 -9.00 11.54
CA ARG A 153 -29.97 -8.63 12.86
C ARG A 153 -30.56 -7.22 12.87
N VAL A 154 -29.92 -6.25 12.21
CA VAL A 154 -30.46 -4.88 12.13
C VAL A 154 -31.74 -4.85 11.32
N ILE A 155 -31.80 -5.56 10.19
CA ILE A 155 -32.99 -5.65 9.35
C ILE A 155 -34.16 -6.28 10.12
N ALA A 156 -33.92 -7.38 10.84
CA ALA A 156 -34.93 -8.08 11.62
C ALA A 156 -35.51 -7.25 12.80
N ASN A 157 -34.75 -6.26 13.30
CA ASN A 157 -35.24 -5.34 14.34
C ASN A 157 -36.01 -4.14 13.77
N LEU A 158 -35.92 -3.91 12.46
CA LEU A 158 -36.61 -2.82 11.76
C LEU A 158 -37.93 -3.27 11.12
N SER A 159 -38.08 -4.57 10.84
CA SER A 159 -39.31 -5.23 10.40
C SER A 159 -40.22 -5.58 11.56
#